data_AF-A0A2R4JY07-F1
#
_entry.id   AF-A0A2R4JY07-F1
#
_cell.length_a   1.000
_cell.length_b   1.000
_cell.length_c   1.000
_cell.angle_alpha   90.00
_cell.angle_beta   90.00
_cell.angle_gamma   90.00
#
_symmetry.space_group_name_H-M   'P 1'
#
loop_
_entity.id
_entity.type
_entity.pdbx_description
1 polymer ?
#
loop_
_entity_poly.entity_id
_entity_poly.type
_entity_poly.pdbx_seq_one_letter_code
_entity_poly.pdbx_strand_id
1 'polypeptide(L)'
;MSNGEQDYGAWRAEQHRRAQAHAFGWAERAHTEYGQAIRHEDDARARQNADSAWQRDRMAEERRQAQFHGVRSTEALKLAEMWARVARAMADGYLPEPVFAVGGQLLDERTR
;
A
#
# COMPACT_ATOMS: atom_id res chain seq x y z
N MET A 1 20.52 29.67 7.02
CA MET A 1 19.87 28.57 6.30
C MET A 1 20.61 28.39 5.00
N SER A 2 21.25 27.25 4.80
CA SER A 2 21.99 26.96 3.57
C SER A 2 21.06 26.36 2.51
N ASN A 3 21.40 26.48 1.22
CA ASN A 3 20.61 25.88 0.13
C ASN A 3 20.36 24.37 0.33
N GLY A 4 21.27 23.64 0.97
CA GLY A 4 21.13 22.20 1.25
C GLY A 4 20.04 21.87 2.29
N GLU A 5 19.79 22.76 3.26
CA GLU A 5 18.72 22.56 4.26
C GLU A 5 17.33 22.77 3.66
N GLN A 6 17.21 23.72 2.71
CA GLN A 6 15.98 23.93 1.94
C GLN A 6 15.69 22.77 0.99
N ASP A 7 16.70 22.26 0.28
CA ASP A 7 16.54 21.11 -0.62
C ASP A 7 16.13 19.84 0.13
N TYR A 8 16.70 19.60 1.31
CA TYR A 8 16.33 18.46 2.15
C TYR A 8 14.91 18.56 2.71
N GLY A 9 14.50 19.76 3.16
CA GLY A 9 13.13 20.03 3.61
C GLY A 9 12.09 19.81 2.51
N ALA A 10 12.37 20.31 1.29
CA ALA A 10 11.51 20.14 0.13
C ALA A 10 11.41 18.66 -0.29
N TRP A 11 12.54 17.95 -0.31
CA TRP A 11 12.56 16.52 -0.58
C TRP A 11 11.73 15.72 0.43
N ARG A 12 11.88 15.99 1.73
CA ARG A 12 11.11 15.32 2.78
C ARG A 12 9.61 15.54 2.61
N ALA A 13 9.20 16.78 2.32
CA ALA A 13 7.78 17.12 2.11
C ALA A 13 7.20 16.42 0.87
N GLU A 14 7.99 16.25 -0.19
CA GLU A 14 7.59 15.47 -1.37
C GLU A 14 7.46 13.99 -1.05
N GLN A 15 8.44 13.38 -0.36
CA GLN A 15 8.36 11.96 0.01
C GLN A 15 7.19 11.68 0.96
N HIS A 16 6.92 12.59 1.90
CA HIS A 16 5.77 12.49 2.79
C HIS A 16 4.46 12.46 2.00
N ARG A 17 4.28 13.37 1.03
CA ARG A 17 3.08 13.39 0.17
C ARG A 17 2.95 12.12 -0.66
N ARG A 18 4.05 11.58 -1.20
CA ARG A 18 4.03 10.31 -1.95
C ARG A 18 3.64 9.13 -1.06
N ALA A 19 4.18 9.06 0.15
CA ALA A 19 3.84 8.00 1.10
C ALA A 19 2.35 8.06 1.47
N GLN A 20 1.80 9.26 1.70
CA GLN A 20 0.36 9.45 1.93
C GLN A 20 -0.48 9.00 0.72
N ALA A 21 -0.08 9.38 -0.50
CA ALA A 21 -0.78 8.98 -1.72
C ALA A 21 -0.77 7.45 -1.92
N HIS A 22 0.36 6.79 -1.65
CA HIS A 22 0.43 5.33 -1.69
C HIS A 22 -0.45 4.67 -0.62
N ALA A 23 -0.43 5.19 0.61
CA ALA A 23 -1.30 4.68 1.67
C ALA A 23 -2.77 4.74 1.26
N PHE A 24 -3.20 5.88 0.71
CA PHE A 24 -4.55 6.08 0.21
C PHE A 24 -4.89 5.14 -0.96
N GLY A 25 -4.04 5.06 -1.98
CA GLY A 25 -4.30 4.20 -3.15
C GLY A 25 -4.42 2.71 -2.78
N TRP A 26 -3.60 2.23 -1.83
CA TRP A 26 -3.74 0.87 -1.32
C TRP A 26 -5.00 0.67 -0.48
N ALA A 27 -5.43 1.67 0.28
CA ALA A 27 -6.69 1.61 1.02
C ALA A 27 -7.92 1.55 0.08
N GLU A 28 -7.93 2.33 -1.01
CA GLU A 28 -8.97 2.26 -2.04
C GLU A 28 -8.99 0.90 -2.74
N ARG A 29 -7.80 0.37 -3.05
CA ARG A 29 -7.66 -0.97 -3.61
C ARG A 29 -8.22 -2.03 -2.65
N ALA A 30 -7.88 -1.95 -1.36
CA ALA A 30 -8.40 -2.86 -0.35
C ALA A 30 -9.93 -2.83 -0.28
N HIS A 31 -10.52 -1.64 -0.31
CA HIS A 31 -11.98 -1.47 -0.28
C HIS A 31 -12.65 -2.07 -1.53
N THR A 32 -12.06 -1.85 -2.71
CA THR A 32 -12.55 -2.39 -3.98
C THR A 32 -12.53 -3.92 -3.97
N GLU A 33 -11.42 -4.52 -3.55
CA GLU A 33 -11.25 -5.97 -3.46
C GLU A 33 -12.19 -6.58 -2.42
N TYR A 34 -12.39 -5.90 -1.28
CA TYR A 34 -13.38 -6.34 -0.29
C TYR A 34 -14.80 -6.33 -0.85
N GLY A 35 -15.16 -5.29 -1.60
CA GLY A 35 -16.44 -5.21 -2.29
C GLY A 35 -16.67 -6.36 -3.29
N GLN A 36 -15.63 -6.76 -4.03
CA GLN A 36 -15.70 -7.95 -4.89
C GLN A 36 -15.88 -9.23 -4.07
N ALA A 37 -15.14 -9.37 -2.98
CA ALA A 37 -15.23 -10.55 -2.12
C ALA A 37 -16.66 -10.76 -1.58
N ILE A 38 -17.31 -9.68 -1.13
CA ILE A 38 -18.70 -9.71 -0.67
C ILE A 38 -19.63 -10.13 -1.81
N ARG A 39 -19.51 -9.50 -2.99
CA ARG A 39 -20.38 -9.81 -4.14
C ARG A 39 -20.34 -11.30 -4.49
N HIS A 40 -19.14 -11.87 -4.61
CA HIS A 40 -18.98 -13.29 -4.93
C HIS A 40 -19.51 -14.21 -3.81
N GLU A 41 -19.33 -13.83 -2.54
CA GLU A 41 -19.89 -14.60 -1.43
C GLU A 41 -21.43 -14.56 -1.42
N ASP A 42 -22.03 -13.41 -1.70
CA ASP A 42 -23.49 -13.27 -1.81
C ASP A 42 -24.03 -14.06 -3.03
N ASP A 43 -23.32 -14.04 -4.16
CA ASP A 43 -23.62 -14.86 -5.32
C ASP A 43 -23.54 -16.37 -5.01
N ALA A 44 -22.55 -16.79 -4.22
CA ALA A 44 -22.45 -18.17 -3.77
C ALA A 44 -23.63 -18.55 -2.85
N ARG A 45 -24.01 -17.67 -1.91
CA ARG A 45 -25.14 -17.90 -0.99
C ARG A 45 -26.47 -18.01 -1.73
N ALA A 46 -26.70 -17.19 -2.75
CA ALA A 46 -27.89 -17.27 -3.59
C ALA A 46 -28.08 -18.65 -4.24
N ARG A 47 -27.00 -19.43 -4.35
CA ARG A 47 -26.95 -20.76 -4.99
C ARG A 47 -26.79 -21.91 -3.99
N GLN A 48 -26.85 -21.65 -2.67
CA GLN A 48 -26.57 -22.63 -1.62
C GLN A 48 -27.48 -23.87 -1.64
N ASN A 49 -28.75 -23.70 -2.04
CA ASN A 49 -29.74 -24.77 -2.08
C ASN A 49 -29.99 -25.30 -3.50
N ALA A 50 -28.98 -25.17 -4.37
CA ALA A 50 -29.12 -25.61 -5.76
C ALA A 50 -29.06 -27.14 -5.91
N ASP A 51 -30.08 -27.70 -6.56
CA ASP A 51 -30.15 -29.14 -6.83
C ASP A 51 -29.32 -29.57 -8.05
N SER A 52 -29.04 -28.64 -8.97
CA SER A 52 -28.28 -28.94 -10.19
C SER A 52 -26.77 -28.97 -9.94
N ALA A 53 -26.08 -29.96 -10.53
CA ALA A 53 -24.63 -30.08 -10.42
C ALA A 53 -23.89 -28.84 -10.93
N TRP A 54 -24.34 -28.26 -12.05
CA TRP A 54 -23.76 -27.04 -12.62
C TRP A 54 -23.84 -25.84 -11.67
N GLN A 55 -24.96 -25.66 -10.95
CA GLN A 55 -25.07 -24.57 -9.97
C GLN A 55 -24.17 -24.80 -8.76
N ARG A 56 -23.97 -26.05 -8.33
CA ARG A 56 -23.00 -26.36 -7.25
C ARG A 56 -21.57 -26.06 -7.67
N ASP A 57 -21.18 -26.37 -8.90
CA ASP A 57 -19.86 -26.03 -9.42
C ASP A 57 -19.68 -24.52 -9.51
N ARG A 58 -20.70 -23.79 -9.99
CA ARG A 58 -20.68 -22.33 -10.01
C ARG A 58 -20.58 -21.73 -8.61
N MET A 59 -21.34 -22.21 -7.64
CA MET A 59 -21.23 -21.79 -6.25
C MET A 59 -19.82 -22.00 -5.68
N ALA A 60 -19.18 -23.13 -5.99
CA ALA A 60 -17.82 -23.40 -5.55
C ALA A 60 -16.82 -22.43 -6.18
N GLU A 61 -17.00 -22.09 -7.45
CA GLU A 61 -16.20 -21.07 -8.15
C GLU A 61 -16.38 -19.67 -7.55
N GLU A 62 -17.63 -19.26 -7.28
CA GLU A 62 -17.90 -17.97 -6.63
C GLU A 62 -17.23 -17.88 -5.26
N ARG A 63 -17.26 -18.95 -4.45
CA ARG A 63 -16.53 -18.99 -3.17
C ARG A 63 -15.02 -18.86 -3.33
N ARG A 64 -14.44 -19.45 -4.39
CA ARG A 64 -13.01 -19.30 -4.68
C ARG A 64 -12.67 -17.85 -5.04
N GLN A 65 -13.52 -17.19 -5.84
CA GLN A 65 -13.33 -15.79 -6.18
C GLN A 65 -13.50 -14.88 -4.95
N ALA A 66 -14.48 -15.15 -4.09
CA ALA A 66 -14.64 -14.45 -2.82
C ALA A 66 -13.37 -14.54 -1.95
N GLN A 67 -12.81 -15.74 -1.81
CA GLN A 67 -11.56 -15.95 -1.07
C GLN A 67 -10.38 -15.22 -1.71
N PHE A 68 -10.22 -15.32 -3.04
CA PHE A 68 -9.17 -14.64 -3.77
C PHE A 68 -9.20 -13.12 -3.53
N HIS A 69 -10.36 -12.51 -3.72
CA HIS A 69 -10.55 -11.07 -3.49
C HIS A 69 -10.39 -10.68 -2.02
N GLY A 70 -10.80 -11.54 -1.07
CA GLY A 70 -10.57 -11.33 0.35
C GLY A 70 -9.09 -11.29 0.73
N VAL A 71 -8.28 -12.19 0.15
CA VAL A 71 -6.82 -12.18 0.33
C VAL A 71 -6.20 -10.92 -0.25
N ARG A 72 -6.58 -10.53 -1.49
CA ARG A 72 -6.10 -9.30 -2.14
C ARG A 72 -6.45 -8.04 -1.32
N SER A 73 -7.64 -7.99 -0.75
CA SER A 73 -8.05 -6.89 0.15
C SER A 73 -7.16 -6.81 1.39
N THR A 74 -6.90 -7.94 2.03
CA THR A 74 -6.04 -8.02 3.23
C THR A 74 -4.59 -7.61 2.94
N GLU A 75 -4.04 -8.06 1.82
CA GLU A 75 -2.71 -7.66 1.37
C GLU A 75 -2.63 -6.15 1.11
N ALA A 76 -3.65 -5.58 0.45
CA ALA A 76 -3.73 -4.16 0.19
C ALA A 76 -3.85 -3.33 1.49
N LEU A 77 -4.60 -3.80 2.50
CA LEU A 77 -4.63 -3.14 3.82
C LEU A 77 -3.26 -3.09 4.48
N LYS A 78 -2.50 -4.19 4.44
CA LYS A 78 -1.14 -4.24 5.00
C LYS A 78 -0.22 -3.24 4.30
N LEU A 79 -0.34 -3.11 2.98
CA LEU A 79 0.43 -2.12 2.22
C LEU A 79 0.00 -0.69 2.56
N ALA A 80 -1.30 -0.42 2.71
CA ALA A 80 -1.82 0.86 3.13
C ALA A 80 -1.27 1.26 4.51
N GLU A 81 -1.32 0.35 5.49
CA GLU A 81 -0.79 0.56 6.83
C GLU A 81 0.73 0.81 6.83
N MET A 82 1.49 0.04 6.05
CA MET A 82 2.92 0.22 5.92
C MET A 82 3.26 1.62 5.40
N TRP A 83 2.59 2.06 4.33
CA TRP A 83 2.80 3.40 3.78
C TRP A 83 2.32 4.51 4.72
N ALA A 84 1.26 4.30 5.48
CA ALA A 84 0.82 5.23 6.51
C ALA A 84 1.87 5.38 7.62
N ARG A 85 2.52 4.28 8.04
CA ARG A 85 3.63 4.33 9.00
C ARG A 85 4.85 5.06 8.44
N VAL A 86 5.17 4.86 7.16
CA VAL A 86 6.25 5.61 6.48
C VAL A 86 5.93 7.11 6.45
N ALA A 87 4.71 7.49 6.06
CA ALA A 87 4.27 8.88 6.09
C ALA A 87 4.38 9.46 7.51
N ARG A 88 3.95 8.70 8.53
CA ARG A 88 4.05 9.14 9.92
C ARG A 88 5.51 9.36 10.35
N ALA A 89 6.40 8.42 10.05
CA ALA A 89 7.82 8.53 10.37
C ALA A 89 8.48 9.75 9.70
N MET A 90 8.09 10.05 8.45
CA MET A 90 8.53 11.26 7.73
C MET A 90 8.05 12.55 8.39
N ALA A 91 6.82 12.57 8.92
CA ALA A 91 6.28 13.72 9.64
C ALA A 91 6.95 13.93 11.01
N ASP A 92 7.26 12.84 11.72
CA ASP A 92 7.89 12.87 13.05
C ASP A 92 9.42 13.09 12.98
N GLY A 93 10.01 13.15 11.79
CA GLY A 93 11.45 13.39 11.59
C GLY A 93 12.35 12.17 11.78
N TYR A 94 11.77 10.98 11.98
CA TYR A 94 12.48 9.71 12.09
C TYR A 94 12.59 9.05 10.71
N LEU A 95 13.49 9.54 9.86
CA LEU A 95 13.80 8.86 8.60
C LEU A 95 15.10 8.07 8.72
N PRO A 96 15.18 6.82 8.23
CA PRO A 96 16.47 6.24 7.88
C PRO A 96 17.11 7.15 6.82
N GLU A 97 18.39 7.47 7.03
CA GLU A 97 19.24 8.27 6.14
C GLU A 97 18.99 7.91 4.66
N PRO A 98 18.80 8.90 3.77
CA PRO A 98 18.66 8.61 2.35
C PRO A 98 19.93 7.92 1.83
N VAL A 99 19.76 6.74 1.22
CA VAL A 99 20.82 5.92 0.60
C VAL A 99 21.61 6.67 -0.50
N PHE A 100 21.17 7.87 -0.88
CA PHE A 100 21.82 8.74 -1.85
C PHE A 100 23.03 9.51 -1.30
N ALA A 101 23.38 9.38 -0.02
CA ALA A 101 24.60 9.96 0.56
C ALA A 101 25.88 9.11 0.33
N VAL A 102 25.87 8.16 -0.60
CA VAL A 102 27.08 7.44 -1.04
C VAL A 102 27.49 7.97 -2.41
N GLY A 103 28.30 9.05 -2.43
CA GLY A 103 28.89 9.51 -3.70
C GLY A 103 29.37 10.95 -3.80
N GLY A 104 29.42 11.73 -2.71
CA GLY A 104 29.90 13.11 -2.76
C GLY A 104 31.17 13.31 -1.93
N GLN A 105 32.33 12.91 -2.45
CA GLN A 105 33.63 13.33 -1.91
C GLN A 105 33.69 14.87 -1.90
N LEU A 106 33.67 15.47 -0.71
CA LEU A 106 34.29 16.78 -0.51
C LEU A 106 35.73 16.51 -0.07
N LEU A 107 36.62 16.63 -1.06
CA LEU A 107 38.06 16.79 -0.89
C LEU A 107 38.31 17.89 0.16
N ASP A 108 38.81 17.50 1.32
CA ASP A 108 39.46 18.44 2.25
C ASP A 108 40.88 18.71 1.74
N GLU A 109 40.96 19.47 0.65
CA GLU A 109 42.17 20.20 0.32
C GLU A 109 42.16 21.53 1.10
N ARG A 110 43.16 21.64 1.97
CA ARG A 110 43.69 22.84 2.64
C ARG A 110 43.12 23.14 4.02
N THR A 111 43.89 22.72 5.04
CA THR A 111 44.51 23.70 5.95
C THR A 111 45.77 23.15 6.63
N ARG A 112 46.91 23.70 6.18
CA ARG A 112 48.18 23.98 6.88
C ARG A 112 48.89 22.89 7.69
#